data_AF-A0A7X0AR50-F1
#
_entry.id   AF-A0A7X0AR50-F1
#
_cell.length_a   1.000
_cell.length_b   1.000
_cell.length_c   1.000
_cell.angle_alpha   90.00
_cell.angle_beta   90.00
_cell.angle_gamma   90.00
#
_symmetry.space_group_name_H-M   'P 1'
#
loop_
_entity.id
_entity.type
_entity.pdbx_description
1 polymer ?
#
loop_
_entity_poly.entity_id
_entity_poly.type
_entity_poly.pdbx_seq_one_letter_code
_entity_poly.pdbx_strand_id
1 'polypeptide(L)'
;MKSVRNVSSALNKAWTSTLLGTVIGMAMITSAHADDMSTQMVDQYADMCANQSINMPPPYGEGDLKGNPKLATYCKCFAGKFATRAAASLQNMNSGKPDTSSVQDTVKEEREMRNSCRQQVGLPLIKFS
;
A
#
# COMPACT_ATOMS: atom_id res chain seq x y z
N MET A 1 -6.63 -1.27 -57.69
CA MET A 1 -6.10 -2.45 -56.99
C MET A 1 -4.61 -2.62 -57.32
N LYS A 2 -3.84 -3.01 -56.29
CA LYS A 2 -2.50 -3.61 -56.28
C LYS A 2 -1.30 -2.68 -56.55
N SER A 3 -0.65 -2.31 -55.44
CA SER A 3 0.66 -1.66 -55.36
C SER A 3 1.66 -2.66 -54.75
N VAL A 4 2.70 -2.97 -55.55
CA VAL A 4 4.13 -3.27 -55.26
C VAL A 4 4.53 -3.81 -53.88
N ARG A 5 5.11 -5.02 -53.80
CA ARG A 5 6.53 -5.46 -53.99
C ARG A 5 7.28 -5.60 -52.66
N ASN A 6 7.84 -6.79 -52.48
CA ASN A 6 8.81 -7.22 -51.46
C ASN A 6 9.89 -6.16 -51.18
N VAL A 7 10.19 -5.95 -49.90
CA VAL A 7 11.36 -5.20 -49.46
C VAL A 7 12.22 -6.09 -48.57
N SER A 8 13.47 -6.24 -49.01
CA SER A 8 14.54 -7.05 -48.45
C SER A 8 15.04 -6.54 -47.10
N SER A 9 15.52 -7.47 -46.27
CA SER A 9 16.27 -7.23 -45.03
C SER A 9 17.61 -6.56 -45.33
N ALA A 10 17.79 -5.32 -44.86
CA ALA A 10 19.09 -4.65 -44.86
C ALA A 10 19.77 -4.81 -43.50
N LEU A 11 20.70 -5.76 -43.43
CA LEU A 11 21.82 -5.71 -42.49
C LEU A 11 22.70 -4.53 -42.88
N ASN A 12 22.94 -3.58 -41.97
CA ASN A 12 24.11 -2.71 -42.09
C ASN A 12 24.88 -2.64 -40.78
N LYS A 13 26.13 -3.08 -40.90
CA LYS A 13 27.17 -3.13 -39.90
C LYS A 13 27.56 -1.71 -39.49
N ALA A 14 27.47 -1.39 -38.20
CA ALA A 14 28.21 -0.29 -37.59
C ALA A 14 29.10 -0.90 -36.50
N TRP A 15 30.26 -1.40 -36.91
CA TRP A 15 31.35 -1.81 -36.02
C TRP A 15 32.44 -0.76 -36.19
N THR A 16 32.54 0.19 -35.27
CA THR A 16 33.81 0.86 -34.99
C THR A 16 33.85 1.22 -33.51
N SER A 17 34.84 0.61 -32.88
CA SER A 17 35.25 0.68 -31.50
C SER A 17 35.38 2.10 -30.97
N THR A 18 34.90 2.33 -29.75
CA THR A 18 35.58 3.23 -28.82
C THR A 18 35.70 2.51 -27.49
N LEU A 19 36.95 2.35 -27.08
CA LEU A 19 37.41 1.64 -25.90
C LEU A 19 36.93 2.30 -24.60
N LEU A 20 36.65 1.44 -23.62
CA LEU A 20 36.96 1.54 -22.19
C LEU A 20 36.77 2.90 -21.50
N GLY A 21 35.64 3.02 -20.80
CA GLY A 21 35.49 3.80 -19.57
C GLY A 21 35.06 2.86 -18.44
N THR A 22 35.92 2.73 -17.45
CA THR A 22 35.93 1.81 -16.30
C THR A 22 34.71 1.97 -15.37
N VAL A 23 34.14 0.82 -14.96
CA VAL A 23 33.55 0.42 -13.64
C VAL A 23 33.18 1.58 -12.70
N ILE A 24 31.93 1.74 -12.25
CA ILE A 24 31.32 1.11 -11.04
C ILE A 24 29.80 1.39 -11.21
N GLY A 25 28.91 0.40 -11.29
CA GLY A 25 28.74 -0.59 -10.24
C GLY A 25 27.97 -0.05 -9.03
N MET A 26 27.06 0.91 -9.21
CA MET A 26 26.01 1.20 -8.23
C MET A 26 24.70 1.41 -8.97
N ALA A 27 24.03 0.30 -9.29
CA ALA A 27 22.58 0.32 -9.29
C ALA A 27 22.19 0.68 -7.85
N MET A 28 22.07 1.99 -7.57
CA MET A 28 21.27 2.45 -6.47
C MET A 28 19.86 1.96 -6.79
N ILE A 29 19.51 0.77 -6.30
CA ILE A 29 18.13 0.34 -6.20
C ILE A 29 17.54 1.33 -5.21
N THR A 30 16.98 2.39 -5.80
CA THR A 30 16.50 3.55 -5.09
C THR A 30 15.39 3.10 -4.15
N SER A 31 15.45 3.55 -2.90
CA SER A 31 14.39 3.36 -1.90
C SER A 31 13.04 3.97 -2.31
N ALA A 32 12.99 4.74 -3.40
CA ALA A 32 11.76 5.39 -3.88
C ALA A 32 10.67 4.39 -4.31
N HIS A 33 11.03 3.18 -4.75
CA HIS A 33 10.04 2.17 -5.14
C HIS A 33 9.33 1.54 -3.93
N ALA A 34 9.99 1.47 -2.77
CA ALA A 34 9.37 0.92 -1.57
C ALA A 34 8.36 1.91 -0.95
N ASP A 35 8.67 3.21 -0.96
CA ASP A 35 7.77 4.26 -0.49
C ASP A 35 6.54 4.42 -1.39
N ASP A 36 6.71 4.27 -2.71
CA ASP A 36 5.62 4.39 -3.69
C ASP A 36 4.65 3.19 -3.62
N MET A 37 5.17 1.95 -3.50
CA MET A 37 4.32 0.76 -3.30
C MET A 37 3.58 0.79 -1.96
N SER A 38 4.19 1.34 -0.90
CA SER A 38 3.55 1.52 0.41
C SER A 38 2.40 2.53 0.32
N THR A 39 2.62 3.64 -0.39
CA THR A 39 1.59 4.67 -0.61
C THR A 39 0.40 4.12 -1.40
N GLN A 40 0.66 3.37 -2.47
CA GLN A 40 -0.39 2.74 -3.27
C GLN A 40 -1.23 1.75 -2.46
N MET A 41 -0.61 0.90 -1.63
CA MET A 41 -1.36 -0.04 -0.77
C MET A 41 -2.23 0.68 0.25
N VAL A 42 -1.71 1.75 0.86
CA VAL A 42 -2.47 2.58 1.80
C VAL A 42 -3.68 3.19 1.10
N ASP A 43 -3.51 3.76 -0.09
CA ASP A 43 -4.61 4.39 -0.82
C ASP A 43 -5.67 3.37 -1.27
N GLN A 44 -5.26 2.17 -1.72
CA GLN A 44 -6.19 1.09 -2.06
C GLN A 44 -7.01 0.62 -0.85
N TYR A 45 -6.36 0.41 0.30
CA TYR A 45 -7.07 0.01 1.51
C TYR A 45 -7.97 1.14 2.03
N ALA A 46 -7.54 2.40 1.93
CA ALA A 46 -8.34 3.55 2.31
C ALA A 46 -9.62 3.64 1.46
N ASP A 47 -9.53 3.41 0.15
CA ASP A 47 -10.69 3.37 -0.74
C ASP A 47 -11.63 2.21 -0.40
N MET A 48 -11.09 1.01 -0.19
CA MET A 48 -11.87 -0.14 0.28
C MET A 48 -12.59 0.16 1.59
N CYS A 49 -11.90 0.76 2.56
CA CYS A 49 -12.48 1.21 3.82
C CYS A 49 -13.64 2.18 3.57
N ALA A 50 -13.45 3.23 2.77
CA ALA A 50 -14.46 4.25 2.55
C ALA A 50 -15.73 3.70 1.85
N ASN A 51 -15.57 2.72 0.97
CA ASN A 51 -16.68 2.19 0.17
C ASN A 51 -17.35 0.95 0.77
N GLN A 52 -16.60 0.07 1.44
CA GLN A 52 -17.10 -1.23 1.88
C GLN A 52 -17.40 -1.27 3.38
N SER A 53 -16.56 -0.65 4.22
CA SER A 53 -16.68 -0.78 5.68
C SER A 53 -17.96 -0.16 6.24
N ILE A 54 -18.54 0.83 5.54
CA ILE A 54 -19.81 1.47 5.89
C ILE A 54 -21.03 0.54 5.79
N ASN A 55 -20.87 -0.62 5.14
CA ASN A 55 -21.92 -1.63 5.03
C ASN A 55 -21.75 -2.75 6.07
N MET A 56 -20.71 -2.69 6.90
CA MET A 56 -20.49 -3.61 7.99
C MET A 56 -20.97 -3.00 9.31
N PRO A 57 -21.64 -3.78 10.18
CA PRO A 57 -22.10 -3.26 11.47
C PRO A 57 -20.93 -3.07 12.45
N PRO A 58 -21.08 -2.16 13.44
CA PRO A 58 -20.19 -2.13 14.59
C PRO A 58 -20.13 -3.50 15.31
N PRO A 59 -19.01 -3.84 15.95
CA PRO A 59 -17.76 -3.08 16.06
C PRO A 59 -16.79 -3.29 14.87
N TYR A 60 -17.18 -4.08 13.86
CA TYR A 60 -16.28 -4.53 12.79
C TYR A 60 -16.19 -3.55 11.61
N GLY A 61 -17.28 -2.80 11.40
CA GLY A 61 -17.42 -1.83 10.33
C GLY A 61 -17.50 -0.38 10.77
N GLU A 62 -17.65 0.49 9.78
CA GLU A 62 -17.78 1.94 9.92
C GLU A 62 -19.20 2.40 9.57
N GLY A 63 -20.20 1.55 9.82
CA GLY A 63 -21.59 1.84 9.48
C GLY A 63 -22.13 3.12 10.11
N ASP A 64 -21.63 3.49 11.29
CA ASP A 64 -21.96 4.76 11.96
C ASP A 64 -21.39 6.00 11.24
N LEU A 65 -20.46 5.81 10.31
CA LEU A 65 -19.83 6.88 9.51
C LEU A 65 -20.40 7.00 8.10
N LYS A 66 -21.47 6.26 7.76
CA LYS A 66 -22.09 6.32 6.43
C LYS A 66 -22.53 7.76 6.09
N GLY A 67 -22.01 8.29 4.99
CA GLY A 67 -22.28 9.67 4.55
C GLY A 67 -21.51 10.75 5.32
N ASN A 68 -20.63 10.39 6.26
CA ASN A 68 -19.82 11.35 6.99
C ASN A 68 -18.69 11.89 6.09
N PRO A 69 -18.53 13.22 5.93
CA PRO A 69 -17.51 13.78 5.05
C PRO A 69 -16.08 13.51 5.52
N LYS A 70 -15.88 13.12 6.79
CA LYS A 70 -14.57 12.79 7.36
C LYS A 70 -14.16 11.34 7.14
N LEU A 71 -15.04 10.50 6.57
CA LEU A 71 -14.80 9.07 6.36
C LEU A 71 -13.53 8.81 5.55
N ALA A 72 -13.33 9.53 4.44
CA ALA A 72 -12.15 9.36 3.61
C ALA A 72 -10.85 9.65 4.37
N THR A 73 -10.81 10.77 5.10
CA THR A 73 -9.64 11.14 5.93
C THR A 73 -9.38 10.14 7.05
N TYR A 74 -10.45 9.67 7.70
CA TYR A 74 -10.38 8.61 8.70
C TYR A 74 -9.81 7.30 8.11
N CYS A 75 -10.36 6.85 6.98
CA CYS A 75 -9.94 5.61 6.33
C CYS A 75 -8.49 5.67 5.87
N LYS A 76 -8.01 6.83 5.39
CA LYS A 76 -6.59 7.02 5.06
C LYS A 76 -5.68 6.93 6.28
N CYS A 77 -6.08 7.52 7.42
CA CYS A 77 -5.35 7.36 8.68
C CYS A 77 -5.30 5.89 9.12
N PHE A 78 -6.44 5.20 9.11
CA PHE A 78 -6.52 3.82 9.54
C PHE A 78 -5.72 2.88 8.63
N ALA A 79 -5.82 3.06 7.31
CA ALA A 79 -5.04 2.33 6.31
C ALA A 79 -3.53 2.46 6.54
N GLY A 80 -3.04 3.68 6.81
CA GLY A 80 -1.62 3.93 7.09
C GLY A 80 -1.11 3.19 8.34
N LYS A 81 -1.90 3.19 9.43
CA LYS A 81 -1.56 2.45 10.65
C LYS A 81 -1.60 0.94 10.42
N PHE A 82 -2.63 0.46 9.73
CA PHE A 82 -2.77 -0.97 9.40
C PHE A 82 -1.62 -1.47 8.53
N ALA A 83 -1.22 -0.71 7.51
CA ALA A 83 -0.08 -1.04 6.64
C ALA A 83 1.24 -1.09 7.43
N THR A 84 1.45 -0.14 8.35
CA THR A 84 2.63 -0.11 9.23
C THR A 84 2.70 -1.37 10.10
N ARG A 85 1.57 -1.77 10.71
CA ARG A 85 1.47 -3.02 11.48
C ARG A 85 1.77 -4.24 10.61
N ALA A 86 1.14 -4.34 9.44
CA ALA A 86 1.33 -5.47 8.53
C ALA A 86 2.80 -5.60 8.07
N ALA A 87 3.47 -4.49 7.78
CA ALA A 87 4.88 -4.47 7.45
C ALA A 87 5.76 -4.96 8.62
N ALA A 88 5.46 -4.54 9.85
CA ALA A 88 6.15 -5.02 11.04
C ALA A 88 5.96 -6.53 11.26
N SER A 89 4.74 -7.04 11.08
CA SER A 89 4.46 -8.48 11.17
C SER A 89 5.22 -9.29 10.11
N LEU A 90 5.31 -8.78 8.87
CA LEU A 90 6.10 -9.41 7.80
C LEU A 90 7.60 -9.44 8.13
N GLN A 91 8.16 -8.34 8.63
CA GLN A 91 9.57 -8.27 9.04
C GLN A 91 9.88 -9.23 10.18
N ASN A 92 8.98 -9.32 11.15
CA ASN A 92 9.06 -10.23 12.29
C ASN A 92 9.08 -11.70 11.84
N MET A 93 8.20 -12.08 10.91
CA MET A 93 8.21 -13.42 10.31
C MET A 93 9.53 -13.72 9.58
N ASN A 94 10.01 -12.79 8.75
CA ASN A 94 11.28 -12.95 8.04
C ASN A 94 12.51 -13.03 8.97
N SER A 95 12.40 -12.45 10.16
CA SER A 95 13.44 -12.48 11.20
C SER A 95 13.33 -13.69 12.14
N GLY A 96 12.42 -14.63 11.86
CA GLY A 96 12.20 -15.82 12.70
C GLY A 96 11.55 -15.52 14.06
N LYS A 97 10.92 -14.35 14.20
CA LYS A 97 10.22 -13.91 15.42
C LYS A 97 8.74 -13.66 15.10
N PRO A 98 7.95 -14.71 14.80
CA PRO A 98 6.54 -14.53 14.45
C PRO A 98 5.79 -13.82 15.58
N ASP A 99 4.79 -13.03 15.21
CA ASP A 99 3.90 -12.39 16.17
C ASP A 99 3.14 -13.45 16.97
N THR A 100 3.28 -13.44 18.29
CA THR A 100 2.62 -14.38 19.20
C THR A 100 1.35 -13.81 19.84
N SER A 101 0.89 -12.64 19.37
CA SER A 101 -0.31 -11.98 19.88
C SER A 101 -1.55 -12.85 19.72
N SER A 102 -2.43 -12.86 20.72
CA SER A 102 -3.72 -13.54 20.61
C SER A 102 -4.64 -12.78 19.65
N VAL A 103 -5.68 -13.45 19.15
CA VAL A 103 -6.71 -12.80 18.32
C VAL A 103 -7.33 -11.61 19.07
N GLN A 104 -7.54 -11.75 20.38
CA GLN A 104 -8.09 -10.70 21.23
C GLN A 104 -7.17 -9.48 21.32
N ASP A 105 -5.85 -9.68 21.38
CA ASP A 105 -4.87 -8.60 21.39
C ASP A 105 -4.91 -7.84 20.06
N THR A 106 -4.94 -8.56 18.94
CA THR A 106 -5.04 -7.95 17.60
C THR A 106 -6.33 -7.14 17.42
N VAL A 107 -7.46 -7.63 17.94
CA VAL A 107 -8.74 -6.91 17.92
C VAL A 107 -8.69 -5.65 18.79
N LYS A 108 -8.04 -5.73 19.96
CA LYS A 108 -7.86 -4.57 20.85
C LYS A 108 -6.99 -3.50 20.19
N GLU A 109 -5.84 -3.90 19.64
CA GLU A 109 -4.93 -3.00 18.94
C GLU A 109 -5.61 -2.36 17.71
N GLU A 110 -6.36 -3.12 16.92
CA GLU A 110 -7.08 -2.58 15.78
C GLU A 110 -8.11 -1.52 16.21
N ARG A 111 -8.81 -1.77 17.31
CA ARG A 111 -9.74 -0.79 17.89
C ARG A 111 -9.01 0.47 18.34
N GLU A 112 -7.85 0.34 18.99
CA GLU A 112 -7.02 1.48 19.39
C GLU A 112 -6.57 2.29 18.16
N MET A 113 -6.17 1.62 17.07
CA MET A 113 -5.87 2.27 15.80
C MET A 113 -7.08 3.04 15.26
N ARG A 114 -8.26 2.41 15.17
CA ARG A 114 -9.50 3.06 14.71
C ARG A 114 -9.86 4.26 15.58
N ASN A 115 -9.83 4.12 16.91
CA ASN A 115 -10.15 5.21 17.82
C ASN A 115 -9.14 6.36 17.77
N SER A 116 -7.85 6.08 17.60
CA SER A 116 -6.83 7.13 17.41
C SER A 116 -7.10 7.94 16.14
N CYS A 117 -7.49 7.29 15.04
CA CYS A 117 -7.84 7.98 13.80
C CYS A 117 -9.16 8.74 13.90
N ARG A 118 -10.18 8.16 14.54
CA ARG A 118 -11.46 8.83 14.82
C ARG A 118 -11.23 10.09 15.65
N GLN A 119 -10.39 10.03 16.68
CA GLN A 119 -10.03 11.19 17.50
C GLN A 119 -9.34 12.28 16.66
N GLN A 120 -8.39 11.92 15.80
CA GLN A 120 -7.64 12.87 14.97
C GLN A 120 -8.55 13.68 14.03
N VAL A 121 -9.63 13.08 13.51
CA VAL A 121 -10.58 13.77 12.64
C VAL A 121 -11.82 14.28 13.39
N GLY A 122 -11.92 14.08 14.70
CA GLY A 122 -13.09 14.49 15.50
C GLY A 122 -14.36 13.71 15.15
N LEU A 123 -14.26 12.38 15.09
CA LEU A 123 -15.36 11.43 14.96
C LEU A 123 -15.65 10.74 16.30
N PRO A 124 -16.87 10.20 16.51
CA PRO A 124 -17.21 9.44 17.71
C PRO A 124 -16.28 8.24 17.88
N LEU A 125 -15.85 7.97 19.12
CA LEU A 125 -15.04 6.78 19.43
C LEU A 125 -15.92 5.53 19.48
N ILE A 126 -15.39 4.42 19.00
CA ILE A 126 -15.98 3.10 19.12
C ILE A 126 -15.97 2.73 20.61
N LYS A 127 -17.15 2.56 21.18
CA LYS A 127 -17.35 2.12 22.58
C LYS A 127 -17.50 0.61 22.63
N PHE A 128 -17.10 0.02 23.75
CA PHE A 128 -17.44 -1.36 24.06
C PHE A 128 -18.89 -1.42 24.53
N SER A 129 -19.64 -2.39 24.01
CA SER A 129 -20.78 -3.03 24.67
C SER A 129 -20.37 -4.45 25.02
#